data_AF-A0A3M8SRG4-F1
#
_entry.id   AF-A0A3M8SRG4-F1
#
_cell.length_a   1.000
_cell.length_b   1.000
_cell.length_c   1.000
_cell.angle_alpha   90.00
_cell.angle_beta   90.00
_cell.angle_gamma   90.00
#
_symmetry.space_group_name_H-M   'P 1'
#
loop_
_entity.id
_entity.type
_entity.pdbx_description
1 polymer ?
#
loop_
_entity_poly.entity_id
_entity_poly.type
_entity_poly.pdbx_seq_one_letter_code
_entity_poly.pdbx_strand_id
1 'polypeptide(L)'
;MRHAWHALRIAGLTAVLWLTGCDAVLSQSRTVCVTGYNQNERGIHEFWLDEENSSGCRGNPSGRKPTNTWGGGGGFVCGCNVAPGRQVSLFWQFSRTRKEYDAKIPPEQHTVQVTIPQPESPSSRYLRVYFMKDGSTPLQWVDDMGTPELIPRKRESRI
;
A
#
# COMPACT_ATOMS: atom_id res chain seq x y z
N MET A 1 -0.43 -67.94 -48.26
CA MET A 1 1.03 -67.89 -48.03
C MET A 1 1.40 -66.42 -47.88
N ARG A 2 1.39 -65.89 -46.64
CA ARG A 2 2.58 -65.46 -45.86
C ARG A 2 3.58 -64.64 -46.67
N HIS A 3 3.64 -63.33 -46.43
CA HIS A 3 4.86 -62.59 -46.10
C HIS A 3 4.49 -61.32 -45.34
N ALA A 4 4.75 -61.33 -44.04
CA ALA A 4 4.82 -60.14 -43.20
C ALA A 4 6.24 -59.59 -43.27
N TRP A 5 6.42 -58.27 -43.30
CA TRP A 5 7.62 -57.57 -42.82
C TRP A 5 7.20 -56.22 -42.24
N HIS A 6 7.63 -55.97 -41.00
CA HIS A 6 7.36 -54.78 -40.20
C HIS A 6 8.21 -53.58 -40.64
N ALA A 7 7.65 -52.36 -40.58
CA ALA A 7 8.42 -51.16 -40.27
C ALA A 7 7.51 -50.04 -39.72
N LEU A 8 7.56 -49.92 -38.40
CA LEU A 8 7.09 -48.81 -37.56
C LEU A 8 7.73 -47.48 -38.01
N ARG A 9 6.94 -46.41 -38.26
CA ARG A 9 7.46 -45.02 -38.18
C ARG A 9 6.43 -44.01 -37.64
N ILE A 10 6.62 -43.74 -36.34
CA ILE A 10 6.66 -42.44 -35.66
C ILE A 10 5.39 -41.58 -35.69
N ALA A 11 4.77 -41.54 -34.51
CA ALA A 11 3.78 -40.56 -34.09
C ALA A 11 4.32 -39.12 -34.19
N GLY A 12 3.61 -38.26 -34.91
CA GLY A 12 3.79 -36.81 -34.87
C GLY A 12 2.73 -36.18 -33.94
N LEU A 13 3.00 -36.16 -32.64
CA LEU A 13 2.25 -35.34 -31.69
C LEU A 13 2.80 -33.91 -31.77
N THR A 14 2.22 -33.07 -32.61
CA THR A 14 2.44 -31.63 -32.59
C THR A 14 1.67 -31.03 -31.41
N ALA A 15 2.31 -30.99 -30.24
CA ALA A 15 1.85 -30.18 -29.13
C ALA A 15 2.06 -28.70 -29.47
N VAL A 16 1.02 -28.05 -29.97
CA VAL A 16 0.96 -26.59 -30.08
C VAL A 16 0.82 -26.05 -28.66
N LEU A 17 1.94 -25.71 -28.04
CA LEU A 17 1.96 -24.90 -26.82
C LEU A 17 1.45 -23.51 -27.19
N TRP A 18 0.17 -23.29 -26.96
CA TRP A 18 -0.38 -21.95 -26.84
C TRP A 18 0.28 -21.29 -25.63
N LEU A 19 1.32 -20.50 -25.87
CA LEU A 19 1.73 -19.46 -24.94
C LEU A 19 0.60 -18.44 -24.94
N THR A 20 -0.46 -18.71 -24.16
CA THR A 20 -1.31 -17.65 -23.66
C THR A 20 -0.40 -16.77 -22.85
N GLY A 21 0.00 -15.64 -23.44
CA GLY A 21 0.71 -14.59 -22.76
C GLY A 21 -0.06 -14.30 -21.48
N CYS A 22 0.48 -14.73 -20.35
CA CYS A 22 0.04 -14.24 -19.08
C CYS A 22 0.41 -12.76 -19.12
N ASP A 23 -0.56 -11.88 -19.38
CA ASP A 23 -0.51 -10.47 -19.00
C ASP A 23 -0.57 -10.35 -17.46
N ALA A 24 0.18 -11.21 -16.75
CA ALA A 24 0.67 -10.89 -15.45
C ALA A 24 1.65 -9.74 -15.69
N VAL A 25 1.14 -8.51 -15.70
CA VAL A 25 1.88 -7.38 -15.17
C VAL A 25 2.29 -7.83 -13.78
N LEU A 26 3.43 -8.51 -13.70
CA LEU A 26 4.03 -8.90 -12.44
C LEU A 26 4.19 -7.58 -11.71
N SER A 27 3.42 -7.41 -10.63
CA SER A 27 3.52 -6.33 -9.67
C SER A 27 4.90 -6.39 -9.02
N GLN A 28 5.94 -6.04 -9.80
CA GLN A 28 7.31 -6.03 -9.33
C GLN A 28 7.37 -5.05 -8.16
N SER A 29 7.90 -5.54 -7.04
CA SER A 29 8.14 -4.68 -5.89
C SER A 29 9.07 -3.55 -6.29
N ARG A 30 8.74 -2.35 -5.82
CA ARG A 30 9.51 -1.13 -6.05
C ARG A 30 9.97 -0.59 -4.71
N THR A 31 11.24 -0.16 -4.65
CA THR A 31 11.77 0.54 -3.49
C THR A 31 11.29 1.99 -3.47
N VAL A 32 10.72 2.44 -2.36
CA VAL A 32 10.13 3.77 -2.19
C VAL A 32 10.48 4.40 -0.85
N CYS A 33 10.14 5.68 -0.71
CA CYS A 33 9.98 6.35 0.56
C CYS A 33 8.50 6.49 0.93
N VAL A 34 8.13 6.12 2.15
CA VAL A 34 6.75 6.21 2.66
C VAL A 34 6.63 7.38 3.63
N THR A 35 5.53 8.11 3.54
CA THR A 35 5.15 9.16 4.50
C THR A 35 3.69 9.03 4.90
N GLY A 36 3.36 9.51 6.11
CA GLY A 36 2.01 9.56 6.63
C GLY A 36 1.48 10.98 6.69
N TYR A 37 0.22 11.16 6.28
CA TYR A 37 -0.55 12.39 6.41
C TYR A 37 -1.75 12.14 7.29
N ASN A 38 -1.85 12.83 8.42
CA ASN A 38 -2.87 12.55 9.43
C ASN A 38 -3.88 13.70 9.52
N GLN A 39 -5.14 13.43 9.20
CA GLN A 39 -6.22 14.42 9.29
C GLN A 39 -6.80 14.53 10.71
N ASN A 40 -6.38 13.66 11.63
CA ASN A 40 -6.84 13.64 13.00
C ASN A 40 -6.04 14.63 13.84
N GLU A 41 -6.67 15.24 14.84
CA GLU A 41 -5.99 16.09 15.81
C GLU A 41 -5.08 15.28 16.74
N ARG A 42 -5.49 14.04 17.02
CA ARG A 42 -4.68 13.06 17.74
C ARG A 42 -3.57 12.56 16.82
N GLY A 43 -2.32 12.64 17.29
CA GLY A 43 -1.17 12.11 16.56
C GLY A 43 -1.19 10.59 16.49
N ILE A 44 -0.60 10.02 15.45
CA ILE A 44 -0.38 8.59 15.33
C ILE A 44 0.96 8.28 15.97
N HIS A 45 0.96 7.40 16.98
CA HIS A 45 2.19 6.98 17.64
C HIS A 45 3.06 6.17 16.69
N GLU A 46 2.43 5.26 15.95
CA GLU A 46 3.04 4.52 14.84
C GLU A 46 1.96 4.03 13.87
N PHE A 47 2.33 3.92 12.60
CA PHE A 47 1.67 3.09 11.61
C PHE A 47 2.69 2.13 11.02
N TRP A 48 2.18 1.02 10.47
CA TRP A 48 2.95 0.03 9.75
C TRP A 48 2.21 -0.36 8.48
N LEU A 49 2.88 -0.21 7.33
CA LEU A 49 2.39 -0.71 6.06
C LEU A 49 3.06 -2.07 5.79
N ASP A 50 2.26 -3.10 5.51
CA ASP A 50 2.70 -4.45 5.15
C ASP A 50 3.76 -5.07 6.09
N GLU A 51 3.54 -4.94 7.40
CA GLU A 51 4.44 -5.47 8.45
C GLU A 51 4.60 -6.99 8.35
N GLU A 52 3.50 -7.70 8.09
CA GLU A 52 3.46 -9.17 7.99
C GLU A 52 4.46 -9.71 6.96
N ASN A 53 4.67 -8.97 5.88
CA ASN A 53 5.62 -9.33 4.82
C ASN A 53 6.97 -8.61 4.96
N SER A 54 7.16 -7.81 6.03
CA SER A 54 8.34 -6.97 6.27
C SER A 54 8.74 -6.12 5.05
N SER A 55 7.75 -5.75 4.23
CA SER A 55 7.98 -5.16 2.92
C SER A 55 7.77 -3.64 2.96
N GLY A 56 6.78 -3.17 3.72
CA GLY A 56 6.50 -1.76 3.84
C GLY A 56 7.26 -1.09 4.98
N CYS A 57 6.85 0.14 5.28
CA CYS A 57 7.53 1.00 6.24
C CYS A 57 6.60 1.46 7.34
N ARG A 58 7.24 2.00 8.38
CA ARG A 58 6.59 2.59 9.54
C ARG A 58 6.73 4.10 9.55
N GLY A 59 5.86 4.76 10.31
CA GLY A 59 5.97 6.20 10.57
C GLY A 59 5.05 6.65 11.67
N ASN A 60 5.22 7.89 12.12
CA ASN A 60 4.52 8.45 13.28
C ASN A 60 4.03 9.88 13.00
N PRO A 61 3.09 10.06 12.04
CA PRO A 61 2.65 11.38 11.64
C PRO A 61 1.96 12.08 12.82
N SER A 62 2.37 13.34 13.04
CA SER A 62 1.81 14.17 14.10
C SER A 62 0.31 14.37 13.91
N GLY A 63 -0.38 14.81 14.96
CA GLY A 63 -1.73 15.33 14.81
C GLY A 63 -1.74 16.59 13.93
N ARG A 64 -2.84 16.83 13.22
CA ARG A 64 -3.02 18.09 12.48
C ARG A 64 -3.14 19.26 13.45
N LYS A 65 -2.65 20.43 13.02
CA LYS A 65 -2.94 21.71 13.67
C LYS A 65 -4.24 22.30 13.10
N PRO A 66 -4.98 23.17 13.83
CA PRO A 66 -6.21 23.78 13.32
C PRO A 66 -6.04 24.53 12.00
N THR A 67 -4.86 25.11 11.77
CA THR A 67 -4.51 25.87 10.57
C THR A 67 -4.12 25.01 9.37
N ASN A 68 -3.93 23.70 9.58
CA ASN A 68 -3.41 22.79 8.58
C ASN A 68 -4.44 21.69 8.30
N THR A 69 -4.53 21.28 7.04
CA THR A 69 -5.36 20.13 6.64
C THR A 69 -4.83 18.83 7.25
N TRP A 70 -3.50 18.73 7.40
CA TRP A 70 -2.80 17.53 7.84
C TRP A 70 -1.76 17.81 8.93
N GLY A 71 -1.52 16.79 9.75
CA GLY A 71 -0.26 16.60 10.46
C GLY A 71 0.62 15.57 9.74
N GLY A 72 1.90 15.50 10.07
CA GLY A 72 2.87 14.67 9.34
C GLY A 72 3.32 15.31 8.01
N GLY A 73 3.57 14.48 7.00
CA GLY A 73 3.96 14.90 5.64
C GLY A 73 5.40 15.37 5.43
N GLY A 74 6.04 15.93 6.45
CA GLY A 74 7.43 16.43 6.35
C GLY A 74 8.53 15.38 6.53
N GLY A 75 8.20 14.21 7.11
CA GLY A 75 9.14 13.11 7.33
C GLY A 75 8.78 11.88 6.50
N PHE A 76 9.79 11.11 6.10
CA PHE A 76 9.61 9.88 5.34
C PHE A 76 10.62 8.82 5.76
N VAL A 77 10.24 7.55 5.58
CA VAL A 77 11.13 6.40 5.73
C VAL A 77 11.36 5.81 4.35
N CYS A 78 12.62 5.67 3.94
CA CYS A 78 13.01 5.14 2.64
C CYS A 78 13.50 3.69 2.73
N GLY A 79 13.53 3.00 1.59
CA GLY A 79 13.96 1.61 1.49
C GLY A 79 12.82 0.60 1.60
N CYS A 80 11.58 1.07 1.62
CA CYS A 80 10.38 0.24 1.67
C CYS A 80 10.17 -0.44 0.32
N ASN A 81 9.86 -1.73 0.28
CA ASN A 81 9.60 -2.47 -0.94
C ASN A 81 8.10 -2.76 -1.07
N VAL A 82 7.41 -2.01 -1.92
CA VAL A 82 5.96 -2.13 -2.12
C VAL A 82 5.64 -2.62 -3.52
N ALA A 83 4.61 -3.46 -3.66
CA ALA A 83 4.18 -4.01 -4.95
C ALA A 83 2.86 -3.37 -5.40
N PRO A 84 2.83 -2.60 -6.51
CA PRO A 84 1.58 -2.03 -7.05
C PRO A 84 0.50 -3.08 -7.28
N GLY A 85 -0.75 -2.79 -6.93
CA GLY A 85 -1.88 -3.73 -7.05
C GLY A 85 -1.93 -4.82 -5.98
N ARG A 86 -0.91 -4.97 -5.13
CA ARG A 86 -0.94 -5.91 -4.00
C ARG A 86 -1.86 -5.37 -2.90
N GLN A 87 -2.69 -6.25 -2.34
CA GLN A 87 -3.41 -5.96 -1.11
C GLN A 87 -2.51 -6.27 0.09
N VAL A 88 -2.40 -5.32 1.02
CA VAL A 88 -1.54 -5.40 2.20
C VAL A 88 -2.26 -4.84 3.43
N SER A 89 -1.81 -5.26 4.61
CA SER A 89 -2.29 -4.68 5.87
C SER A 89 -1.71 -3.27 6.07
N LEU A 90 -2.55 -2.37 6.57
CA LEU A 90 -2.15 -1.07 7.12
C LEU A 90 -2.64 -1.01 8.56
N PHE A 91 -1.70 -1.05 9.49
CA PHE A 91 -1.96 -0.88 10.91
C PHE A 91 -1.59 0.54 11.35
N TRP A 92 -2.33 1.10 12.30
CA TRP A 92 -1.89 2.27 13.05
C TRP A 92 -2.46 2.30 14.46
N GLN A 93 -1.76 2.99 15.36
CA GLN A 93 -2.25 3.29 16.69
C GLN A 93 -2.14 4.77 17.02
N PHE A 94 -3.16 5.31 17.66
CA PHE A 94 -3.14 6.70 18.10
C PHE A 94 -2.30 6.90 19.36
N SER A 95 -1.69 8.08 19.45
CA SER A 95 -0.92 8.52 20.61
C SER A 95 -1.82 8.69 21.83
N ARG A 96 -1.40 8.14 22.97
CA ARG A 96 -2.10 8.31 24.24
C ARG A 96 -1.67 9.59 24.93
N THR A 97 -2.62 10.26 25.56
CA THR A 97 -2.35 11.29 26.56
C THR A 97 -1.69 10.66 27.79
N ARG A 98 -1.01 11.48 28.59
CA ARG A 98 -0.42 11.00 29.85
C ARG A 98 -1.47 10.39 30.78
N LYS A 99 -2.64 11.02 30.89
CA LYS A 99 -3.77 10.54 31.69
C LYS A 99 -4.25 9.16 31.23
N GLU A 100 -4.38 8.92 29.93
CA GLU A 100 -4.76 7.60 29.40
C GLU A 100 -3.71 6.53 29.72
N TYR A 101 -2.42 6.88 29.60
CA TYR A 101 -1.33 5.97 29.94
C TYR A 101 -1.35 5.60 31.43
N ASP A 102 -1.46 6.59 32.31
CA ASP A 102 -1.49 6.39 33.77
C ASP A 102 -2.73 5.58 34.20
N ALA A 103 -3.87 5.77 33.52
CA ALA A 103 -5.09 5.00 33.71
C ALA A 103 -5.06 3.60 33.07
N LYS A 104 -3.95 3.19 32.44
CA LYS A 104 -3.79 1.91 31.72
C LYS A 104 -4.84 1.70 30.64
N ILE A 105 -5.34 2.77 30.04
CA ILE A 105 -6.27 2.69 28.91
C ILE A 105 -5.48 2.14 27.71
N PRO A 106 -5.98 1.07 27.06
CA PRO A 106 -5.32 0.52 25.89
C PRO A 106 -5.31 1.55 24.75
N PRO A 107 -4.25 1.57 23.92
CA PRO A 107 -4.22 2.45 22.76
C PRO A 107 -5.35 2.09 21.80
N GLU A 108 -5.89 3.11 21.14
CA GLU A 108 -6.81 2.92 20.03
C GLU A 108 -6.01 2.46 18.81
N GLN A 109 -6.31 1.24 18.35
CA GLN A 109 -5.61 0.55 17.28
C GLN A 109 -6.56 0.26 16.13
N HIS A 110 -6.03 0.32 14.91
CA HIS A 110 -6.77 0.06 13.70
C HIS A 110 -5.91 -0.79 12.76
N THR A 111 -6.53 -1.74 12.08
CA THR A 111 -5.93 -2.50 10.99
C THR A 111 -6.94 -2.58 9.86
N VAL A 112 -6.52 -2.21 8.65
CA VAL A 112 -7.34 -2.33 7.45
C VAL A 112 -6.52 -2.95 6.33
N GLN A 113 -7.21 -3.57 5.36
CA GLN A 113 -6.58 -3.99 4.11
C GLN A 113 -6.62 -2.84 3.11
N VAL A 114 -5.48 -2.50 2.53
CA VAL A 114 -5.36 -1.50 1.47
C VAL A 114 -4.75 -2.12 0.23
N THR A 115 -5.17 -1.65 -0.94
CA THR A 115 -4.51 -2.00 -2.20
C THR A 115 -3.47 -0.95 -2.51
N ILE A 116 -2.22 -1.34 -2.70
CA ILE A 116 -1.17 -0.42 -3.17
C ILE A 116 -1.59 0.10 -4.56
N PRO A 117 -1.72 1.43 -4.77
CA PRO A 117 -2.14 1.95 -6.06
C PRO A 117 -1.08 1.73 -7.13
N GLN A 118 -1.46 1.96 -8.39
CA GLN A 118 -0.46 2.08 -9.44
C GLN A 118 0.36 3.37 -9.26
N PRO A 119 1.67 3.36 -9.59
CA PRO A 119 2.49 4.55 -9.65
C PRO A 119 1.89 5.60 -10.60
N GLU A 120 1.96 6.88 -10.24
CA GLU A 120 1.56 7.99 -11.13
C GLU A 120 2.44 8.06 -12.39
N SER A 121 3.72 7.66 -12.25
CA SER A 121 4.65 7.53 -13.36
C SER A 121 5.72 6.46 -13.11
N PRO A 122 6.53 6.11 -14.13
CA PRO A 122 7.71 5.27 -13.93
C PRO A 122 8.71 5.85 -12.92
N SER A 123 8.71 7.17 -12.69
CA SER A 123 9.64 7.83 -11.77
C SER A 123 9.12 7.95 -10.32
N SER A 124 7.89 7.50 -10.05
CA SER A 124 7.30 7.60 -8.71
C SER A 124 8.11 6.83 -7.68
N ARG A 125 8.51 7.54 -6.63
CA ARG A 125 9.42 7.03 -5.58
C ARG A 125 8.94 7.33 -4.17
N TYR A 126 7.82 8.05 -4.04
CA TYR A 126 7.18 8.35 -2.77
C TYR A 126 5.80 7.70 -2.74
N LEU A 127 5.45 7.11 -1.60
CA LEU A 127 4.12 6.61 -1.31
C LEU A 127 3.57 7.35 -0.08
N ARG A 128 2.48 8.08 -0.28
CA ARG A 128 1.77 8.80 0.76
C ARG A 128 0.64 7.92 1.29
N VAL A 129 0.57 7.77 2.61
CA VAL A 129 -0.54 7.14 3.32
C VAL A 129 -1.31 8.23 4.03
N TYR A 130 -2.61 8.36 3.72
CA TYR A 130 -3.46 9.36 4.37
C TYR A 130 -4.34 8.69 5.41
N PHE A 131 -4.42 9.25 6.62
CA PHE A 131 -5.29 8.80 7.70
C PHE A 131 -6.42 9.80 7.85
N MET A 132 -7.57 9.50 7.24
CA MET A 132 -8.72 10.40 7.17
C MET A 132 -9.53 10.38 8.48
N LYS A 133 -10.25 11.46 8.77
CA LYS A 133 -11.20 11.52 9.89
C LYS A 133 -12.41 10.61 9.71
N ASP A 134 -12.76 10.28 8.47
CA ASP A 134 -13.87 9.36 8.15
C ASP A 134 -13.46 7.87 8.26
N GLY A 135 -12.21 7.60 8.66
CA GLY A 135 -11.66 6.26 8.79
C GLY A 135 -11.10 5.68 7.49
N SER A 136 -11.25 6.36 6.35
CA SER A 136 -10.63 5.90 5.11
C SER A 136 -9.12 6.14 5.09
N THR A 137 -8.40 5.33 4.30
CA THR A 137 -6.95 5.37 4.22
C THR A 137 -6.44 5.34 2.77
N PRO A 138 -6.69 6.39 1.96
CA PRO A 138 -6.21 6.41 0.60
C PRO A 138 -4.67 6.44 0.56
N LEU A 139 -4.12 5.76 -0.44
CA LEU A 139 -2.70 5.76 -0.76
C LEU A 139 -2.48 6.52 -2.06
N GLN A 140 -1.34 7.22 -2.18
CA GLN A 140 -0.97 7.94 -3.40
C GLN A 140 0.52 7.77 -3.67
N TRP A 141 0.85 7.28 -4.87
CA TRP A 141 2.22 7.35 -5.37
C TRP A 141 2.49 8.72 -5.94
N VAL A 142 3.66 9.30 -5.68
CA VAL A 142 4.06 10.56 -6.31
C VAL A 142 5.53 10.53 -6.70
N ASP A 143 5.87 11.32 -7.72
CA ASP A 143 7.24 11.52 -8.21
C ASP A 143 8.06 12.42 -7.29
N ASP A 144 7.38 13.43 -6.74
CA ASP A 144 7.95 14.46 -5.89
C ASP A 144 7.00 14.83 -4.74
N MET A 145 7.58 15.23 -3.61
CA MET A 145 6.81 15.61 -2.43
C MET A 145 6.12 16.97 -2.55
N GLY A 146 6.46 17.78 -3.56
CA GLY A 146 5.74 18.98 -3.94
C GLY A 146 4.45 18.73 -4.72
N THR A 147 4.16 17.49 -5.14
CA THR A 147 2.87 17.14 -5.76
C THR A 147 1.72 17.48 -4.80
N PRO A 148 0.61 18.08 -5.26
CA PRO A 148 -0.53 18.38 -4.41
C PRO A 148 -0.98 17.16 -3.60
N GLU A 149 -1.23 17.38 -2.32
CA GLU A 149 -1.81 16.37 -1.44
C GLU A 149 -3.27 16.11 -1.83
N LEU A 150 -3.76 14.90 -1.54
CA LEU A 150 -5.16 14.58 -1.75
C LEU A 150 -6.03 15.59 -0.98
N ILE A 151 -7.03 16.16 -1.65
CA ILE A 151 -8.00 17.02 -0.97
C ILE A 151 -8.92 16.10 -0.16
N PRO A 152 -9.09 16.32 1.15
CA PRO A 152 -10.06 15.56 1.91
C PRO A 152 -11.44 15.72 1.31
N ARG A 153 -12.15 14.60 1.10
CA ARG A 153 -13.57 14.66 0.72
C ARG A 153 -14.30 15.50 1.77
N LYS A 154 -14.91 16.61 1.37
CA LYS A 154 -15.88 17.29 2.24
C LYS A 154 -17.00 16.28 2.46
N ARG A 155 -17.31 16.00 3.71
CA ARG A 155 -18.50 15.23 4.05
C ARG A 155 -19.67 16.02 3.48
N GLU A 156 -20.30 15.51 2.42
CA GLU A 156 -21.57 16.05 1.93
C GLU A 156 -22.48 16.09 3.17
N SER A 157 -22.82 17.30 3.61
CA SER A 157 -23.71 17.50 4.74
C SER A 157 -25.01 16.83 4.37
N ARG A 158 -25.29 15.69 5.01
CA ARG A 158 -26.58 15.01 4.92
C ARG A 158 -27.60 15.98 5.51
N ILE A 159 -28.31 16.68 4.63
CA ILE A 159 -29.50 17.48 4.93
C ILE A 159 -30.61 16.52 5.32
#